data_AF-A0A1G3E7W8-F1
#
_entry.id   AF-A0A1G3E7W8-F1
#
_cell.length_a   1.000
_cell.length_b   1.000
_cell.length_c   1.000
_cell.angle_alpha   90.00
_cell.angle_beta   90.00
_cell.angle_gamma   90.00
#
_symmetry.space_group_name_H-M   'P 1'
#
loop_
_entity.id
_entity.type
_entity.pdbx_description
1 polymer ?
#
loop_
_entity_poly.entity_id
_entity_poly.type
_entity_poly.pdbx_seq_one_letter_code
_entity_poly.pdbx_strand_id
1 'polypeptide(L)'
;MFLSLQNLPRAMAVVLSAVLCLLPLGAQADHSWGNYHWARSQNPFTLKLGDNLSSAWDPYLLTTAKDWSTPLVTEPATSDVLNTLIVAGSTRPKQCRASSGKVEVCNATYGFNGWLGIAQIWASGSHISQGVVKMNDSYFNTASYNKPAWRNLVLCQEVGHTLGLDHQDEDFGNANLGTCMDYANDPVPNQHPNQHDYEQLALIYSHLDTFTSLAASSASTSAAPALLGVDLNSQREWGQLLRSRNGGRTEVYARDLGRGHKLFTFVIWAW
;
A
#
# COMPACT_ATOMS: atom_id res chain seq x y z
N MET A 1 -74.90 4.79 46.41
CA MET A 1 -73.62 4.52 47.09
C MET A 1 -72.51 4.93 46.12
N PHE A 2 -71.83 6.04 46.43
CA PHE A 2 -70.52 6.57 45.95
C PHE A 2 -70.20 6.55 44.43
N LEU A 3 -70.11 7.74 43.79
CA LEU A 3 -68.89 8.45 43.31
C LEU A 3 -68.19 7.73 42.11
N SER A 4 -67.72 8.34 41.03
CA SER A 4 -67.18 9.70 40.81
C SER A 4 -67.12 10.02 39.30
N LEU A 5 -67.27 11.30 38.97
CA LEU A 5 -66.87 11.97 37.72
C LEU A 5 -65.38 11.68 37.42
N GLN A 6 -64.89 11.70 36.17
CA GLN A 6 -64.57 12.95 35.45
C GLN A 6 -64.27 12.70 33.96
N ASN A 7 -64.74 13.64 33.14
CA ASN A 7 -64.40 13.83 31.74
C ASN A 7 -62.91 14.18 31.55
N LEU A 8 -62.28 13.69 30.48
CA LEU A 8 -61.13 14.36 29.87
C LEU A 8 -61.30 14.45 28.33
N PRO A 9 -60.92 15.60 27.73
CA PRO A 9 -61.18 15.89 26.32
C PRO A 9 -60.24 15.11 25.39
N ARG A 10 -60.76 14.72 24.22
CA ARG A 10 -59.99 14.13 23.12
C ARG A 10 -59.01 15.17 22.56
N ALA A 11 -57.77 15.15 23.03
CA ALA A 11 -56.67 15.81 22.33
C ALA A 11 -56.31 14.98 21.08
N MET A 12 -56.56 15.53 19.89
CA MET A 12 -56.02 14.98 18.64
C MET A 12 -54.51 15.20 18.64
N ALA A 13 -53.74 14.13 18.87
CA ALA A 13 -52.31 14.14 18.62
C ALA A 13 -52.08 14.01 17.10
N VAL A 14 -51.71 15.12 16.46
CA VAL A 14 -51.14 15.10 15.11
C VAL A 14 -49.69 14.62 15.26
N VAL A 15 -49.43 13.38 14.87
CA VAL A 15 -48.06 12.83 14.80
C VAL A 15 -47.43 13.36 13.52
N LEU A 16 -46.59 14.39 13.63
CA LEU A 16 -45.71 14.84 12.55
C LEU A 16 -44.51 13.88 12.50
N SER A 17 -44.55 12.87 11.64
CA SER A 17 -43.40 12.01 11.37
C SER A 17 -42.36 12.80 10.58
N ALA A 18 -41.36 13.36 11.27
CA ALA A 18 -40.16 13.89 10.64
C ALA A 18 -39.34 12.73 10.08
N VAL A 19 -39.38 12.54 8.76
CA VAL A 19 -38.46 11.64 8.05
C VAL A 19 -37.08 12.31 8.09
N LEU A 20 -36.25 11.90 9.04
CA LEU A 20 -34.85 12.29 9.09
C LEU A 20 -34.12 11.47 8.00
N CYS A 21 -33.95 12.06 6.82
CA CYS A 21 -33.03 11.54 5.81
C CYS A 21 -31.60 11.60 6.37
N LEU A 22 -31.17 10.52 7.02
CA LEU A 22 -29.78 10.27 7.30
C LEU A 22 -29.09 10.04 5.95
N LEU A 23 -28.53 11.09 5.36
CA LEU A 23 -27.54 10.93 4.31
C LEU A 23 -26.35 10.19 4.95
N PRO A 24 -25.94 9.01 4.43
CA PRO A 24 -24.73 8.39 4.90
C PRO A 24 -23.58 9.32 4.50
N LEU A 25 -23.05 10.07 5.46
CA LEU A 25 -21.68 10.57 5.38
C LEU A 25 -20.83 9.31 5.45
N GLY A 26 -20.47 8.76 4.29
CA GLY A 26 -19.48 7.71 4.22
C GLY A 26 -18.26 8.20 4.99
N ALA A 27 -17.90 7.51 6.07
CA ALA A 27 -16.57 7.66 6.62
C ALA A 27 -15.64 7.23 5.49
N GLN A 28 -15.01 8.19 4.79
CA GLN A 28 -13.84 7.86 4.01
C GLN A 28 -12.81 7.44 5.04
N ALA A 29 -12.63 6.13 5.21
CA ALA A 29 -11.36 5.64 5.71
C ALA A 29 -10.32 6.16 4.70
N ASP A 30 -9.38 6.96 5.18
CA ASP A 30 -8.23 7.35 4.38
C ASP A 30 -7.15 6.32 4.68
N HIS A 31 -6.66 5.65 3.64
CA HIS A 31 -5.46 4.84 3.72
C HIS A 31 -4.39 5.39 2.78
N SER A 32 -4.31 6.72 2.63
CA SER A 32 -3.09 7.35 2.16
C SER A 32 -2.02 7.28 3.24
N TRP A 33 -0.80 6.94 2.84
CA TRP A 33 0.33 7.14 3.74
C TRP A 33 0.77 8.61 3.65
N GLY A 34 0.03 9.48 4.34
CA GLY A 34 0.24 10.92 4.29
C GLY A 34 0.13 11.49 2.87
N ASN A 35 0.97 12.48 2.54
CA ASN A 35 0.89 13.16 1.24
C ASN A 35 1.84 12.58 0.18
N TYR A 36 2.41 11.38 0.40
CA TYR A 36 3.46 10.85 -0.45
C TYR A 36 2.92 10.26 -1.76
N HIS A 37 3.42 10.76 -2.89
CA HIS A 37 2.99 10.31 -4.22
C HIS A 37 4.11 10.48 -5.26
N TRP A 38 4.04 9.73 -6.37
CA TRP A 38 4.89 9.98 -7.53
C TRP A 38 4.47 11.29 -8.20
N ALA A 39 5.42 12.19 -8.45
CA ALA A 39 5.12 13.45 -9.12
C ALA A 39 4.69 13.18 -10.56
N ARG A 40 3.55 13.73 -10.97
CA ARG A 40 2.97 13.51 -12.30
C ARG A 40 2.52 14.81 -12.95
N SER A 41 2.84 14.97 -14.23
CA SER A 41 2.39 16.12 -15.03
C SER A 41 1.21 15.79 -15.95
N GLN A 42 0.77 14.52 -15.96
CA GLN A 42 -0.28 13.99 -16.83
C GLN A 42 -1.09 12.91 -16.12
N ASN A 43 -2.30 12.67 -16.62
CA ASN A 43 -3.23 11.65 -16.12
C ASN A 43 -3.77 10.79 -17.29
N PRO A 44 -3.72 9.44 -17.20
CA PRO A 44 -2.97 8.66 -16.21
C PRO A 44 -1.45 8.81 -16.41
N PHE A 45 -0.67 8.43 -15.39
CA PHE A 45 0.77 8.21 -15.56
C PHE A 45 1.10 6.71 -15.61
N THR A 46 2.31 6.36 -16.02
CA THR A 46 2.77 4.95 -16.02
C THR A 46 3.97 4.79 -15.11
N LEU A 47 3.82 4.01 -14.05
CA LEU A 47 4.91 3.61 -13.18
C LEU A 47 5.54 2.31 -13.70
N LYS A 48 6.87 2.28 -13.83
CA LYS A 48 7.57 1.08 -14.25
C LYS A 48 7.87 0.17 -13.05
N LEU A 49 7.60 -1.12 -13.21
CA LEU A 49 8.04 -2.18 -12.30
C LEU A 49 9.22 -2.90 -12.96
N GLY A 50 10.43 -2.65 -12.46
CA GLY A 50 11.65 -3.31 -12.91
C GLY A 50 11.71 -4.73 -12.36
N ASP A 51 11.57 -5.70 -13.26
CA ASP A 51 11.57 -7.11 -12.91
C ASP A 51 13.00 -7.63 -12.69
N ASN A 52 13.31 -7.93 -11.44
CA ASN A 52 14.52 -8.65 -11.01
C ASN A 52 14.12 -9.91 -10.23
N LEU A 53 12.90 -10.41 -10.47
CA LEU A 53 12.41 -11.62 -9.84
C LEU A 53 12.94 -12.86 -10.58
N SER A 54 12.95 -13.99 -9.89
CA SER A 54 13.10 -15.31 -10.51
C SER A 54 11.80 -15.73 -11.17
N SER A 55 11.86 -16.62 -12.16
CA SER A 55 10.69 -17.11 -12.91
C SER A 55 9.56 -17.71 -12.07
N ALA A 56 9.84 -18.17 -10.85
CA ALA A 56 8.82 -18.63 -9.90
C ALA A 56 7.87 -17.52 -9.44
N TRP A 57 8.25 -16.25 -9.61
CA TRP A 57 7.49 -15.09 -9.18
C TRP A 57 6.78 -14.35 -10.33
N ASP A 58 7.17 -14.57 -11.59
CA ASP A 58 6.64 -13.86 -12.77
C ASP A 58 5.10 -13.86 -12.86
N PRO A 59 4.39 -14.98 -12.60
CA PRO A 59 2.92 -14.98 -12.65
C PRO A 59 2.28 -14.03 -11.62
N TYR A 60 2.91 -13.86 -10.46
CA TYR A 60 2.43 -12.99 -9.39
C TYR A 60 2.77 -11.52 -9.69
N LEU A 61 3.93 -11.24 -10.31
CA LEU A 61 4.25 -9.88 -10.78
C LEU A 61 3.29 -9.45 -11.89
N LEU A 62 2.99 -10.34 -12.84
CA LEU A 62 2.01 -10.07 -13.90
C LEU A 62 0.63 -9.76 -13.32
N THR A 63 0.18 -10.56 -12.34
CA THR A 63 -1.08 -10.36 -11.64
C THR A 63 -1.09 -9.00 -10.92
N THR A 64 -0.07 -8.74 -10.10
CA THR A 64 0.09 -7.48 -9.35
C THR A 64 0.10 -6.25 -10.28
N ALA A 65 0.83 -6.32 -11.39
CA ALA A 65 0.91 -5.23 -12.35
C ALA A 65 -0.45 -4.94 -13.02
N LYS A 66 -1.17 -6.01 -13.39
CA LYS A 66 -2.51 -5.90 -13.94
C LYS A 66 -3.47 -5.29 -12.93
N ASP A 67 -3.48 -5.82 -11.71
CA ASP A 67 -4.38 -5.40 -10.65
C ASP A 67 -4.23 -3.91 -10.34
N TRP A 68 -3.01 -3.41 -10.16
CA TRP A 68 -2.81 -1.97 -9.90
C TRP A 68 -3.06 -1.06 -11.11
N SER A 69 -3.15 -1.61 -12.33
CA SER A 69 -3.47 -0.83 -13.54
C SER A 69 -4.95 -0.85 -13.90
N THR A 70 -5.69 -1.88 -13.51
CA THR A 70 -7.07 -2.06 -13.96
C THR A 70 -7.89 -2.75 -12.87
N PRO A 71 -8.97 -2.11 -12.39
CA PRO A 71 -9.88 -2.71 -11.42
C PRO A 71 -10.48 -4.01 -11.95
N LEU A 72 -10.55 -5.01 -11.06
CA LEU A 72 -11.14 -6.33 -11.36
C LEU A 72 -12.67 -6.29 -11.50
N VAL A 73 -13.31 -5.14 -11.24
CA VAL A 73 -14.77 -4.96 -11.34
C VAL A 73 -15.13 -3.74 -12.18
N THR A 74 -16.02 -3.95 -13.14
CA THR A 74 -16.70 -2.91 -13.91
C THR A 74 -17.76 -2.23 -13.06
N GLU A 75 -17.55 -0.93 -12.86
CA GLU A 75 -18.48 0.12 -12.41
C GLU A 75 -18.85 0.25 -10.92
N PRO A 76 -18.54 1.40 -10.27
CA PRO A 76 -17.68 2.52 -10.68
C PRO A 76 -16.46 2.67 -9.78
N ALA A 77 -15.36 1.98 -10.07
CA ALA A 77 -14.08 2.68 -10.12
C ALA A 77 -13.25 2.15 -11.26
N THR A 78 -12.69 3.09 -12.00
CA THR A 78 -11.47 2.97 -12.78
C THR A 78 -10.32 3.48 -11.92
N SER A 79 -9.14 2.84 -11.99
CA SER A 79 -7.90 3.55 -11.67
C SER A 79 -7.54 4.40 -12.90
N ASP A 80 -8.32 5.46 -13.17
CA ASP A 80 -7.98 6.40 -14.26
C ASP A 80 -6.75 7.25 -13.94
N VAL A 81 -6.05 6.93 -12.84
CA VAL A 81 -4.94 7.72 -12.31
C VAL A 81 -3.56 7.18 -12.65
N LEU A 82 -3.39 5.86 -12.69
CA LEU A 82 -2.09 5.26 -12.97
C LEU A 82 -2.21 3.91 -13.67
N ASN A 83 -1.19 3.59 -14.44
CA ASN A 83 -0.90 2.25 -14.93
C ASN A 83 0.43 1.79 -14.35
N THR A 84 0.61 0.48 -14.21
CA THR A 84 1.93 -0.11 -14.01
C THR A 84 2.38 -0.82 -15.28
N LEU A 85 3.70 -0.81 -15.52
CA LEU A 85 4.30 -1.46 -16.68
C LEU A 85 5.52 -2.26 -16.23
N ILE A 86 5.49 -3.58 -16.45
CA ILE A 86 6.65 -4.43 -16.23
C ILE A 86 7.72 -4.10 -17.28
N VAL A 87 8.94 -3.84 -16.82
CA VAL A 87 10.13 -3.62 -17.64
C VAL A 87 11.28 -4.45 -17.10
N ALA A 88 12.35 -4.62 -17.88
CA ALA A 88 13.56 -5.25 -17.37
C ALA A 88 14.10 -4.49 -16.13
N GLY A 89 14.42 -5.24 -15.09
CA GLY A 89 15.12 -4.74 -13.91
C GLY A 89 16.52 -4.21 -14.23
N SER A 90 17.05 -3.35 -13.37
CA SER A 90 18.42 -2.82 -13.53
C SER A 90 19.31 -3.04 -12.32
N THR A 91 19.00 -4.06 -11.52
CA THR A 91 19.74 -4.33 -10.28
C THR A 91 19.99 -5.82 -10.10
N ARG A 92 20.82 -6.16 -9.10
CA ARG A 92 21.01 -7.56 -8.72
C ARG A 92 19.92 -7.92 -7.71
N PRO A 93 19.21 -9.06 -7.83
CA PRO A 93 18.04 -9.35 -7.01
C PRO A 93 18.30 -9.25 -5.51
N LYS A 94 19.42 -9.81 -5.04
CA LYS A 94 19.80 -9.79 -3.62
C LYS A 94 20.10 -8.39 -3.07
N GLN A 95 20.74 -7.53 -3.85
CA GLN A 95 21.05 -6.16 -3.42
C GLN A 95 19.84 -5.23 -3.59
N CYS A 96 19.01 -5.51 -4.60
CA CYS A 96 17.82 -4.76 -4.99
C CYS A 96 17.97 -3.24 -4.82
N ARG A 97 19.00 -2.68 -5.47
CA ARG A 97 19.29 -1.24 -5.43
C ARG A 97 18.20 -0.47 -6.15
N ALA A 98 17.73 0.61 -5.52
CA ALA A 98 16.73 1.51 -6.08
C ALA A 98 17.22 2.23 -7.34
N SER A 99 16.27 2.55 -8.21
CA SER A 99 16.47 3.25 -9.47
C SER A 99 15.51 4.42 -9.58
N SER A 100 15.96 5.56 -10.10
CA SER A 100 15.12 6.75 -10.27
C SER A 100 13.95 6.49 -11.22
N GLY A 101 12.76 6.96 -10.84
CA GLY A 101 11.57 6.93 -11.68
C GLY A 101 10.88 5.58 -11.84
N LYS A 102 11.26 4.59 -11.03
CA LYS A 102 10.64 3.25 -11.06
C LYS A 102 10.73 2.53 -9.72
N VAL A 103 10.00 1.42 -9.65
CA VAL A 103 10.10 0.46 -8.56
C VAL A 103 10.92 -0.74 -9.05
N GLU A 104 12.00 -1.10 -8.37
CA GLU A 104 12.69 -2.37 -8.63
C GLU A 104 12.08 -3.45 -7.75
N VAL A 105 11.58 -4.52 -8.38
CA VAL A 105 10.94 -5.64 -7.69
C VAL A 105 11.89 -6.84 -7.73
N CYS A 106 12.21 -7.39 -6.56
CA CYS A 106 13.23 -8.43 -6.43
C CYS A 106 12.80 -9.55 -5.48
N ASN A 107 13.39 -10.72 -5.65
CA ASN A 107 13.39 -11.78 -4.65
C ASN A 107 14.81 -12.32 -4.47
N ALA A 108 15.10 -12.76 -3.25
CA ALA A 108 16.27 -13.55 -2.92
C ALA A 108 16.05 -14.22 -1.57
N THR A 109 16.97 -15.11 -1.18
CA THR A 109 17.03 -15.64 0.19
C THR A 109 17.68 -14.61 1.11
N TYR A 110 16.89 -13.87 1.90
CA TYR A 110 17.38 -12.83 2.85
C TYR A 110 17.73 -13.34 4.24
N GLY A 111 17.59 -14.64 4.47
CA GLY A 111 17.70 -15.25 5.78
C GLY A 111 16.37 -15.19 6.52
N PHE A 112 16.27 -15.95 7.61
CA PHE A 112 15.13 -15.90 8.53
C PHE A 112 15.26 -14.69 9.45
N ASN A 113 15.01 -13.52 8.90
CA ASN A 113 15.21 -12.20 9.50
C ASN A 113 13.91 -11.54 9.99
N GLY A 114 12.81 -12.29 9.97
CA GLY A 114 11.50 -11.89 10.46
C GLY A 114 10.54 -11.38 9.41
N TRP A 115 10.97 -11.00 8.19
CA TRP A 115 10.06 -10.40 7.21
C TRP A 115 9.84 -11.27 5.97
N LEU A 116 8.59 -11.28 5.48
CA LEU A 116 8.14 -11.92 4.24
C LEU A 116 8.37 -10.99 3.04
N GLY A 117 7.93 -9.74 3.18
CA GLY A 117 8.06 -8.69 2.18
C GLY A 117 8.49 -7.37 2.82
N ILE A 118 9.14 -6.52 2.01
CA ILE A 118 9.32 -5.11 2.34
C ILE A 118 9.13 -4.23 1.10
N ALA A 119 8.59 -3.03 1.31
CA ALA A 119 8.60 -1.93 0.37
C ALA A 119 9.45 -0.79 0.92
N GLN A 120 10.38 -0.30 0.10
CA GLN A 120 11.28 0.79 0.43
C GLN A 120 11.06 1.95 -0.53
N ILE A 121 10.79 3.14 0.02
CA ILE A 121 10.37 4.32 -0.76
C ILE A 121 11.30 5.48 -0.44
N TRP A 122 11.89 6.07 -1.48
CA TRP A 122 12.70 7.27 -1.38
C TRP A 122 11.87 8.48 -1.77
N ALA A 123 11.69 9.41 -0.84
CA ALA A 123 10.94 10.63 -1.07
C ALA A 123 11.77 11.88 -0.74
N SER A 124 11.45 12.99 -1.41
CA SER A 124 11.90 14.34 -1.04
C SER A 124 10.68 15.25 -0.96
N GLY A 125 10.49 15.93 0.17
CA GLY A 125 9.21 16.59 0.45
C GLY A 125 8.08 15.56 0.48
N SER A 126 7.07 15.72 -0.38
CA SER A 126 5.97 14.77 -0.57
C SER A 126 6.13 13.87 -1.81
N HIS A 127 7.22 14.02 -2.57
CA HIS A 127 7.35 13.34 -3.87
C HIS A 127 8.24 12.11 -3.78
N ILE A 128 7.68 10.98 -4.20
CA ILE A 128 8.40 9.73 -4.38
C ILE A 128 9.29 9.83 -5.62
N SER A 129 10.52 9.37 -5.49
CA SER A 129 11.53 9.40 -6.55
C SER A 129 12.01 8.02 -6.96
N GLN A 130 11.97 7.06 -6.02
CA GLN A 130 12.47 5.68 -6.21
C GLN A 130 11.67 4.73 -5.30
N GLY A 131 11.46 3.50 -5.76
CA GLY A 131 10.89 2.43 -4.95
C GLY A 131 11.64 1.12 -5.11
N VAL A 132 11.57 0.27 -4.09
CA VAL A 132 12.04 -1.11 -4.12
C VAL A 132 11.03 -1.99 -3.40
N VAL A 133 10.73 -3.15 -3.98
CA VAL A 133 9.95 -4.22 -3.35
C VAL A 133 10.81 -5.47 -3.27
N LYS A 134 10.90 -6.11 -2.10
CA LYS A 134 11.70 -7.33 -1.91
C LYS A 134 10.86 -8.45 -1.31
N MET A 135 10.88 -9.61 -1.95
CA MET A 135 10.25 -10.84 -1.45
C MET A 135 11.31 -11.78 -0.85
N ASN A 136 11.06 -12.30 0.35
CA ASN A 136 12.03 -13.13 1.05
C ASN A 136 11.88 -14.63 0.79
N ASP A 137 12.65 -15.17 -0.14
CA ASP A 137 12.63 -16.59 -0.46
C ASP A 137 13.11 -17.49 0.67
N SER A 138 13.78 -16.95 1.70
CA SER A 138 14.06 -17.76 2.90
C SER A 138 12.76 -18.24 3.55
N TYR A 139 11.69 -17.43 3.50
CA TYR A 139 10.36 -17.81 3.95
C TYR A 139 9.53 -18.43 2.82
N PHE A 140 9.52 -17.84 1.63
CA PHE A 140 8.71 -18.32 0.50
C PHE A 140 9.14 -19.68 -0.08
N ASN A 141 10.27 -20.25 0.37
CA ASN A 141 10.65 -21.63 0.10
C ASN A 141 10.22 -22.63 1.19
N THR A 142 9.57 -22.17 2.26
CA THR A 142 9.00 -23.03 3.32
C THR A 142 7.57 -23.44 3.00
N ALA A 143 7.11 -24.57 3.56
CA ALA A 143 5.75 -25.06 3.34
C ALA A 143 4.65 -24.08 3.81
N SER A 144 4.93 -23.26 4.82
CA SER A 144 3.98 -22.28 5.36
C SER A 144 3.62 -21.21 4.33
N TYR A 145 4.63 -20.68 3.63
CA TYR A 145 4.51 -19.50 2.76
C TYR A 145 4.63 -19.80 1.26
N ASN A 146 5.12 -20.98 0.86
CA ASN A 146 5.21 -21.36 -0.54
C ASN A 146 3.84 -21.73 -1.12
N LYS A 147 2.93 -20.77 -1.15
CA LYS A 147 1.55 -20.90 -1.61
C LYS A 147 1.23 -19.71 -2.53
N PRO A 148 0.47 -19.92 -3.62
CA PRO A 148 0.10 -18.84 -4.53
C PRO A 148 -0.55 -17.64 -3.84
N ALA A 149 -1.44 -17.89 -2.87
CA ALA A 149 -2.14 -16.83 -2.15
C ALA A 149 -1.18 -15.91 -1.37
N TRP A 150 -0.18 -16.47 -0.68
CA TRP A 150 0.82 -15.67 0.04
C TRP A 150 1.69 -14.84 -0.92
N ARG A 151 2.05 -15.41 -2.08
CA ARG A 151 2.86 -14.71 -3.09
C ARG A 151 2.09 -13.56 -3.73
N ASN A 152 0.80 -13.75 -4.04
CA ASN A 152 -0.08 -12.67 -4.52
C ASN A 152 -0.25 -11.58 -3.46
N LEU A 153 -0.68 -11.93 -2.24
CA LEU A 153 -0.91 -10.97 -1.16
C LEU A 153 0.31 -10.07 -0.95
N VAL A 154 1.46 -10.67 -0.65
CA VAL A 154 2.65 -9.92 -0.22
C VAL A 154 3.21 -9.07 -1.37
N LEU A 155 3.21 -9.58 -2.60
CA LEU A 155 3.69 -8.79 -3.72
C LEU A 155 2.74 -7.63 -4.07
N CYS A 156 1.43 -7.88 -4.02
CA CYS A 156 0.40 -6.87 -4.24
C CYS A 156 0.50 -5.72 -3.23
N GLN A 157 0.56 -6.09 -1.94
CA GLN A 157 0.62 -5.15 -0.82
C GLN A 157 1.87 -4.26 -0.88
N GLU A 158 3.05 -4.87 -1.05
CA GLU A 158 4.30 -4.12 -1.07
C GLU A 158 4.40 -3.21 -2.30
N VAL A 159 3.88 -3.62 -3.47
CA VAL A 159 3.74 -2.71 -4.62
C VAL A 159 2.75 -1.59 -4.29
N GLY A 160 1.61 -1.88 -3.66
CA GLY A 160 0.63 -0.89 -3.22
C GLY A 160 1.23 0.21 -2.34
N HIS A 161 2.09 -0.16 -1.39
CA HIS A 161 2.85 0.81 -0.60
C HIS A 161 3.68 1.76 -1.46
N THR A 162 4.35 1.26 -2.51
CA THR A 162 5.13 2.12 -3.42
C THR A 162 4.27 3.10 -4.24
N LEU A 163 2.95 2.89 -4.29
CA LEU A 163 2.00 3.80 -4.93
C LEU A 163 1.52 4.92 -4.00
N GLY A 164 1.88 4.88 -2.72
CA GLY A 164 1.45 5.83 -1.69
C GLY A 164 0.35 5.33 -0.77
N LEU A 165 -0.06 4.06 -0.90
CA LEU A 165 -1.11 3.47 -0.07
C LEU A 165 -0.54 2.98 1.27
N ASP A 166 -1.36 3.16 2.29
CA ASP A 166 -1.26 2.54 3.59
C ASP A 166 -2.22 1.35 3.70
N HIS A 167 -2.28 0.69 4.85
CA HIS A 167 -3.26 -0.35 5.09
C HIS A 167 -4.68 0.20 5.32
N GLN A 168 -5.70 -0.48 4.79
CA GLN A 168 -7.11 -0.19 5.06
C GLN A 168 -7.53 -0.63 6.47
N ASP A 169 -7.01 -1.77 6.92
CA ASP A 169 -7.14 -2.25 8.28
C ASP A 169 -5.79 -2.81 8.75
N GLU A 170 -5.44 -2.43 9.97
CA GLU A 170 -4.22 -2.84 10.62
C GLU A 170 -4.52 -3.77 11.81
N ASP A 171 -5.74 -4.24 12.05
CA ASP A 171 -6.13 -5.13 13.17
C ASP A 171 -6.47 -6.56 12.71
N PHE A 172 -5.64 -7.54 13.11
CA PHE A 172 -5.80 -8.96 12.77
C PHE A 172 -7.07 -9.62 13.31
N GLY A 173 -7.72 -9.02 14.31
CA GLY A 173 -8.96 -9.53 14.87
C GLY A 173 -10.18 -9.20 14.01
N ASN A 174 -10.05 -8.27 13.07
CA ASN A 174 -11.15 -7.85 12.21
C ASN A 174 -11.37 -8.82 11.05
N ALA A 175 -12.57 -8.73 10.48
CA ALA A 175 -12.90 -9.50 9.29
C ALA A 175 -12.13 -8.93 8.09
N ASN A 176 -11.52 -9.82 7.29
CA ASN A 176 -10.78 -9.40 6.11
C ASN A 176 -11.65 -8.56 5.17
N LEU A 177 -11.14 -7.40 4.76
CA LEU A 177 -11.78 -6.43 3.86
C LEU A 177 -11.69 -6.83 2.38
N GLY A 178 -11.05 -7.96 2.07
CA GLY A 178 -10.93 -8.47 0.71
C GLY A 178 -10.01 -7.63 -0.16
N THR A 179 -8.98 -7.01 0.42
CA THR A 179 -7.95 -6.26 -0.29
C THR A 179 -6.55 -6.70 0.13
N CYS A 180 -5.57 -6.63 -0.78
CA CYS A 180 -4.16 -6.83 -0.44
C CYS A 180 -3.58 -5.69 0.42
N MET A 181 -4.25 -4.54 0.53
CA MET A 181 -3.90 -3.50 1.51
C MET A 181 -4.59 -3.73 2.86
N ASP A 182 -5.25 -4.87 3.05
CA ASP A 182 -5.76 -5.30 4.35
C ASP A 182 -4.85 -6.36 4.92
N TYR A 183 -4.68 -6.27 6.22
CA TYR A 183 -3.73 -7.05 6.94
C TYR A 183 -4.33 -8.37 7.43
N ALA A 184 -4.08 -9.42 6.65
CA ALA A 184 -4.70 -10.72 6.84
C ALA A 184 -3.76 -11.81 7.40
N ASN A 185 -4.28 -12.61 8.32
CA ASN A 185 -3.70 -13.93 8.62
C ASN A 185 -4.09 -15.00 7.58
N ASP A 186 -5.18 -14.78 6.84
CA ASP A 186 -5.62 -15.63 5.73
C ASP A 186 -5.42 -14.89 4.40
N PRO A 187 -4.45 -15.29 3.56
CA PRO A 187 -4.17 -14.58 2.33
C PRO A 187 -5.25 -14.76 1.27
N VAL A 188 -6.16 -15.75 1.38
CA VAL A 188 -7.09 -16.11 0.31
C VAL A 188 -7.99 -14.93 -0.15
N PRO A 189 -8.69 -14.20 0.74
CA PRO A 189 -9.51 -13.06 0.33
C PRO A 189 -8.70 -11.81 -0.05
N ASN A 190 -7.44 -11.70 0.37
CA ASN A 190 -6.66 -10.46 0.32
C ASN A 190 -5.55 -10.50 -0.76
N GLN A 191 -5.78 -11.20 -1.87
CA GLN A 191 -4.76 -11.35 -2.92
C GLN A 191 -4.66 -10.17 -3.89
N HIS A 192 -5.65 -9.28 -3.88
CA HIS A 192 -5.88 -8.26 -4.90
C HIS A 192 -6.35 -6.96 -4.26
N PRO A 193 -6.15 -5.79 -4.87
CA PRO A 193 -6.80 -4.55 -4.42
C PRO A 193 -8.33 -4.65 -4.55
N ASN A 194 -9.03 -3.94 -3.69
CA ASN A 194 -10.47 -3.74 -3.75
C ASN A 194 -10.80 -2.35 -4.31
N GLN A 195 -12.10 -2.07 -4.43
CA GLN A 195 -12.66 -0.79 -4.87
C GLN A 195 -12.09 0.41 -4.09
N HIS A 196 -11.96 0.28 -2.77
CA HIS A 196 -11.54 1.37 -1.90
C HIS A 196 -10.07 1.76 -2.14
N ASP A 197 -9.21 0.81 -2.52
CA ASP A 197 -7.82 1.11 -2.89
C ASP A 197 -7.75 2.04 -4.11
N TYR A 198 -8.62 1.82 -5.10
CA TYR A 198 -8.66 2.64 -6.30
C TYR A 198 -9.23 4.04 -6.02
N GLU A 199 -10.24 4.13 -5.15
CA GLU A 199 -10.76 5.42 -4.67
C GLU A 199 -9.67 6.21 -3.94
N GLN A 200 -8.86 5.53 -3.12
CA GLN A 200 -7.74 6.16 -2.43
C GLN A 200 -6.65 6.62 -3.40
N LEU A 201 -6.31 5.82 -4.42
CA LEU A 201 -5.39 6.26 -5.47
C LEU A 201 -5.93 7.49 -6.20
N ALA A 202 -7.24 7.56 -6.48
CA ALA A 202 -7.85 8.75 -7.08
C ALA A 202 -7.68 10.01 -6.22
N LEU A 203 -7.74 9.88 -4.89
CA LEU A 203 -7.47 10.97 -3.95
C LEU A 203 -5.99 11.37 -3.89
N ILE A 204 -5.09 10.39 -3.72
CA ILE A 204 -3.63 10.60 -3.64
C ILE A 204 -3.13 11.36 -4.87
N TYR A 205 -3.66 11.00 -6.04
CA TYR A 205 -3.26 11.56 -7.31
C TYR A 205 -4.24 12.62 -7.83
N SER A 206 -5.08 13.23 -6.99
CA SER A 206 -6.12 14.17 -7.45
C SER A 206 -5.58 15.45 -8.12
N HIS A 207 -4.31 15.80 -7.92
CA HIS A 207 -3.63 16.93 -8.56
C HIS A 207 -2.57 16.51 -9.60
N LEU A 208 -2.16 17.50 -10.39
CA LEU A 208 -0.95 17.44 -11.22
C LEU A 208 0.16 18.26 -10.57
N ASP A 209 1.40 17.82 -10.77
CA ASP A 209 2.62 18.51 -10.38
C ASP A 209 3.22 19.28 -11.56
N THR A 210 4.07 20.26 -11.24
CA THR A 210 4.82 21.04 -12.24
C THR A 210 6.00 20.26 -12.85
N PHE A 211 6.26 19.04 -12.40
CA PHE A 211 7.32 18.16 -12.87
C PHE A 211 6.89 16.70 -12.77
N THR A 212 7.72 15.77 -13.26
CA THR A 212 7.51 14.34 -13.03
C THR A 212 8.74 13.69 -12.40
N SER A 213 8.51 12.79 -11.45
CA SER A 213 9.56 11.97 -10.86
C SER A 213 9.76 10.62 -11.57
N LEU A 214 8.96 10.33 -12.60
CA LEU A 214 8.97 9.07 -13.37
C LEU A 214 10.11 9.02 -14.42
N ALA A 215 10.72 10.18 -14.72
CA ALA A 215 11.84 10.24 -15.64
C ALA A 215 13.09 9.65 -14.96
N ALA A 216 13.71 8.67 -15.61
CA ALA A 216 15.04 8.21 -15.22
C ALA A 216 16.03 9.35 -15.49
N SER A 217 16.44 10.09 -14.46
CA SER A 217 17.58 11.00 -14.57
C SER A 217 18.83 10.14 -14.79
N SER A 218 19.55 10.36 -15.89
CA SER A 218 20.84 9.71 -16.21
C SER A 218 21.97 10.06 -15.24
N ALA A 219 21.66 10.81 -14.17
CA ALA A 219 22.57 10.98 -13.05
C ALA A 219 22.66 9.63 -12.32
N SER A 220 23.85 9.03 -12.39
CA SER A 220 24.22 7.90 -11.57
C SER A 220 23.75 8.14 -10.13
N THR A 221 23.06 7.16 -9.57
CA THR A 221 22.72 7.04 -8.16
C THR A 221 24.03 6.99 -7.37
N SER A 222 24.62 8.17 -7.14
CA SER A 222 25.39 8.38 -5.92
C SER A 222 24.35 8.19 -4.83
N ALA A 223 24.33 7.00 -4.23
CA ALA A 223 23.58 6.75 -3.02
C ALA A 223 23.83 7.97 -2.12
N ALA A 224 22.75 8.57 -1.61
CA ALA A 224 22.87 9.66 -0.65
C ALA A 224 24.00 9.28 0.33
N PRO A 225 24.96 10.15 0.67
CA PRO A 225 26.09 9.75 1.52
C PRO A 225 25.68 8.97 2.77
N ALA A 226 24.47 9.24 3.29
CA ALA A 226 23.79 8.54 4.38
C ALA A 226 23.47 7.04 4.15
N LEU A 227 23.60 6.53 2.91
CA LEU A 227 23.33 5.15 2.48
C LEU A 227 24.60 4.41 2.04
N LEU A 228 25.79 5.03 2.09
CA LEU A 228 27.04 4.35 1.78
C LEU A 228 27.33 3.27 2.84
N GLY A 229 27.48 2.03 2.40
CA GLY A 229 27.75 0.88 3.27
C GLY A 229 26.54 0.37 4.07
N VAL A 230 25.35 0.94 3.83
CA VAL A 230 24.13 0.57 4.54
C VAL A 230 23.49 -0.67 3.92
N ASP A 231 23.24 -1.71 4.74
CA ASP A 231 22.49 -2.89 4.31
C ASP A 231 20.99 -2.69 4.55
N LEU A 232 20.29 -2.23 3.52
CA LEU A 232 18.85 -1.99 3.56
C LEU A 232 17.99 -3.27 3.62
N ASN A 233 18.60 -4.46 3.75
CA ASN A 233 17.89 -5.69 4.08
C ASN A 233 17.78 -5.92 5.60
N SER A 234 18.53 -5.15 6.39
CA SER A 234 18.60 -5.26 7.84
C SER A 234 17.74 -4.19 8.52
N GLN A 235 16.87 -4.61 9.43
CA GLN A 235 16.02 -3.71 10.23
C GLN A 235 16.81 -2.62 10.96
N ARG A 236 18.03 -2.94 11.41
CA ARG A 236 18.91 -2.01 12.13
C ARG A 236 19.27 -0.77 11.30
N GLU A 237 19.15 -0.87 9.99
CA GLU A 237 19.54 0.18 9.06
C GLU A 237 18.36 1.00 8.52
N TRP A 238 17.12 0.64 8.84
CA TRP A 238 15.92 1.34 8.33
C TRP A 238 15.61 2.66 9.04
N GLY A 239 16.31 2.97 10.13
CA GLY A 239 16.15 4.21 10.88
C GLY A 239 15.15 4.10 12.03
N GLN A 240 14.42 5.17 12.29
CA GLN A 240 13.47 5.27 13.40
C GLN A 240 12.17 4.53 13.06
N LEU A 241 11.66 3.75 14.02
CA LEU A 241 10.30 3.21 13.96
C LEU A 241 9.29 4.35 14.06
N LEU A 242 8.51 4.58 13.00
CA LEU A 242 7.47 5.60 12.95
C LEU A 242 6.13 5.08 13.43
N ARG A 243 5.79 3.85 13.03
CA ARG A 243 4.52 3.22 13.38
C ARG A 243 4.76 1.74 13.64
N SER A 244 4.16 1.24 14.71
CA SER A 244 4.09 -0.18 15.03
C SER A 244 2.67 -0.50 15.47
N ARG A 245 2.15 -1.63 15.00
CA ARG A 245 0.78 -2.10 15.22
C ARG A 245 0.77 -3.60 15.47
N ASN A 246 -0.31 -4.08 16.09
CA ASN A 246 -0.53 -5.51 16.38
C ASN A 246 0.65 -6.22 17.04
N GLY A 247 1.27 -5.56 18.02
CA GLY A 247 2.41 -6.13 18.73
C GLY A 247 3.68 -6.26 17.89
N GLY A 248 3.93 -5.32 16.97
CA GLY A 248 5.16 -5.28 16.15
C GLY A 248 5.11 -6.08 14.86
N ARG A 249 3.90 -6.46 14.45
CA ARG A 249 3.65 -7.30 13.28
C ARG A 249 3.50 -6.51 11.98
N THR A 250 3.18 -5.22 12.09
CA THR A 250 3.24 -4.24 11.00
C THR A 250 4.03 -3.06 11.50
N GLU A 251 5.06 -2.69 10.75
CA GLU A 251 5.93 -1.60 11.14
C GLU A 251 6.35 -0.76 9.94
N VAL A 252 6.35 0.55 10.15
CA VAL A 252 6.88 1.53 9.20
C VAL A 252 8.08 2.20 9.85
N TYR A 253 9.21 2.14 9.16
CA TYR A 253 10.47 2.79 9.56
C TYR A 253 10.76 3.98 8.68
N ALA A 254 11.47 4.97 9.22
CA ALA A 254 12.00 6.07 8.44
C ALA A 254 13.46 6.38 8.80
N ARG A 255 14.27 6.53 7.75
CA ARG A 255 15.63 7.05 7.83
C ARG A 255 15.69 8.41 7.15
N ASP A 256 16.14 9.42 7.89
CA ASP A 256 16.50 10.71 7.32
C ASP A 256 17.80 10.56 6.52
N LEU A 257 17.78 10.97 5.25
CA LEU A 257 18.94 10.94 4.35
C LEU A 257 19.59 12.32 4.21
N GLY A 258 19.07 13.32 4.92
CA GLY A 258 19.47 14.72 4.88
C GLY A 258 18.82 15.49 3.74
N ARG A 259 18.82 16.83 3.85
CA ARG A 259 18.34 17.77 2.81
C ARG A 259 16.89 17.51 2.37
N GLY A 260 16.04 17.06 3.29
CA GLY A 260 14.62 16.78 3.01
C GLY A 260 14.36 15.42 2.35
N HIS A 261 15.40 14.62 2.11
CA HIS A 261 15.27 13.26 1.59
C HIS A 261 15.02 12.26 2.72
N LYS A 262 14.09 11.34 2.52
CA LYS A 262 13.77 10.27 3.46
C LYS A 262 13.68 8.94 2.74
N LEU A 263 14.07 7.88 3.45
CA LEU A 263 13.77 6.50 3.11
C LEU A 263 12.72 6.00 4.10
N PHE A 264 11.65 5.41 3.57
CA PHE A 264 10.64 4.71 4.36
C PHE A 264 10.70 3.22 4.07
N THR A 265 10.55 2.38 5.09
CA THR A 265 10.46 0.93 4.93
C THR A 265 9.16 0.43 5.55
N PHE A 266 8.29 -0.14 4.71
CA PHE A 266 7.11 -0.92 5.11
C PHE A 266 7.53 -2.38 5.21
N VAL A 267 6.98 -3.09 6.19
CA VAL A 267 7.40 -4.44 6.51
C VAL A 267 6.20 -5.33 6.78
N ILE A 268 6.09 -6.41 6.00
CA ILE A 268 5.24 -7.56 6.33
C ILE A 268 6.10 -8.58 7.07
N TRP A 269 5.82 -8.75 8.36
CA TRP A 269 6.51 -9.71 9.21
C TRP A 269 5.99 -11.14 8.96
N ALA A 270 6.82 -12.14 9.28
CA ALA A 270 6.48 -13.54 9.26
C ALA A 270 5.86 -13.94 10.61
N TRP A 271 4.94 -14.90 10.56
CA TRP A 271 4.20 -15.49 11.68
C TRP A 271 4.55 -16.97 11.87
#